data_AF-A0A7S2ECG1-F1
#
_entry.id   AF-A0A7S2ECG1-F1
#
_cell.length_a   1.000
_cell.length_b   1.000
_cell.length_c   1.000
_cell.angle_alpha   90.00
_cell.angle_beta   90.00
_cell.angle_gamma   90.00
#
_symmetry.space_group_name_H-M   'P 1'
#
loop_
_entity.id
_entity.type
_entity.pdbx_description
1 polymer ?
#
loop_
_entity_poly.entity_id
_entity_poly.type
_entity_poly.pdbx_seq_one_letter_code
_entity_poly.pdbx_strand_id
1 'polypeptide(L)'
;NASSFPYEVDYNDHFETPIEAYQDILPLLDLVAPPPTTTITTTKQPKRSKHILYDPYYCDGKAATLLHTLGFTNVQHEKCDFYENIRNNDVPFHHTLVTNPPYSGDHKEKCVEYAVKGLREEGRCFFLLMPNYIALKEYFRVAIADEEGKEPKDIVYVIPPSSYEYDHPEGTGHDIPPFASIWFCGLGTAASEKAKVIFNRLNQNNFKTGNDTKRPPSVLVSTLEELKQRNAVPNQKRLNPRQRRKQKQRLQQQNFSSSMDHNNGAAAYSPPE
;
A
#
# COMPACT_ATOMS: atom_id res chain seq x y z
N ASN A 1 13.09 17.33 -13.28
CA ASN A 1 14.45 17.04 -13.78
C ASN A 1 14.88 15.67 -13.27
N ALA A 2 14.69 14.61 -14.06
CA ALA A 2 15.19 13.25 -13.79
C ALA A 2 16.73 13.13 -13.83
N SER A 3 17.46 14.25 -13.69
CA SER A 3 18.88 14.40 -13.99
C SER A 3 19.81 14.49 -12.77
N SER A 4 19.48 13.86 -11.63
CA SER A 4 20.53 13.53 -10.64
C SER A 4 20.23 12.33 -9.74
N PHE A 5 19.57 11.29 -10.24
CA PHE A 5 19.57 10.00 -9.52
C PHE A 5 20.87 9.24 -9.83
N PRO A 6 21.54 8.64 -8.83
CA PRO A 6 22.74 7.84 -9.07
C PRO A 6 22.46 6.47 -9.69
N TYR A 7 21.20 6.18 -10.04
CA TYR A 7 20.70 4.91 -10.56
C TYR A 7 19.60 5.15 -11.60
N GLU A 8 19.25 4.08 -12.33
CA GLU A 8 18.16 4.10 -13.31
C GLU A 8 16.81 4.29 -12.61
N VAL A 9 16.00 5.20 -13.14
CA VAL A 9 14.67 5.50 -12.60
C VAL A 9 13.64 5.57 -13.72
N ASP A 10 12.46 4.99 -13.50
CA ASP A 10 11.31 5.20 -14.38
C ASP A 10 10.54 6.44 -13.90
N TYR A 11 10.31 7.36 -14.82
CA TYR A 11 9.51 8.56 -14.57
C TYR A 11 8.16 8.24 -13.91
N ASN A 12 7.50 7.17 -14.36
CA ASN A 12 6.16 6.79 -13.90
C ASN A 12 6.14 6.13 -12.51
N ASP A 13 7.29 6.03 -11.83
CA ASP A 13 7.39 5.56 -10.45
C ASP A 13 7.64 6.68 -9.44
N HIS A 14 7.83 7.93 -9.88
CA HIS A 14 8.11 9.06 -8.98
C HIS A 14 6.83 9.59 -8.34
N PHE A 15 6.34 8.88 -7.33
CA PHE A 15 5.13 9.23 -6.61
C PHE A 15 5.39 9.25 -5.10
N GLU A 16 5.14 10.40 -4.48
CA GLU A 16 5.25 10.55 -3.04
C GLU A 16 4.07 9.90 -2.32
N THR A 17 4.37 9.23 -1.22
CA THR A 17 3.37 8.57 -0.39
C THR A 17 2.63 9.61 0.46
N PRO A 18 1.29 9.65 0.45
CA PRO A 18 0.53 10.60 1.25
C PRO A 18 0.61 10.29 2.75
N ILE A 19 0.43 11.31 3.60
CA ILE A 19 0.53 11.15 5.06
C ILE A 19 -0.53 10.17 5.61
N GLU A 20 -1.69 10.15 5.00
CA GLU A 20 -2.81 9.25 5.29
C GLU A 20 -2.39 7.79 5.23
N ALA A 21 -1.50 7.43 4.30
CA ALA A 21 -1.03 6.06 4.17
C ALA A 21 -0.18 5.64 5.37
N TYR A 22 0.70 6.52 5.87
CA TYR A 22 1.48 6.27 7.08
C TYR A 22 0.61 6.28 8.34
N GLN A 23 -0.43 7.12 8.40
CA GLN A 23 -1.38 7.15 9.51
C GLN A 23 -2.16 5.83 9.65
N ASP A 24 -2.53 5.20 8.53
CA ASP A 24 -3.29 3.95 8.52
C ASP A 24 -2.50 2.76 9.11
N ILE A 25 -1.16 2.78 9.03
CA ILE A 25 -0.29 1.74 9.62
C ILE A 25 0.30 2.13 10.98
N LEU A 26 0.03 3.34 11.46
CA LEU A 26 0.61 3.87 12.68
C LEU A 26 0.39 2.98 13.92
N PRO A 27 -0.80 2.37 14.14
CA PRO A 27 -1.00 1.44 15.26
C PRO A 27 -0.10 0.19 15.18
N LEU A 28 0.26 -0.25 13.97
CA LEU A 28 1.15 -1.39 13.75
C LEU A 28 2.62 -1.01 13.94
N LEU A 29 3.03 0.17 13.46
CA LEU A 29 4.38 0.68 13.71
C LEU A 29 4.64 0.84 15.22
N ASP A 30 3.66 1.35 15.98
CA ASP A 30 3.75 1.43 17.45
C ASP A 30 3.82 0.08 18.15
N LEU A 31 3.22 -0.95 17.54
CA LEU A 31 3.23 -2.32 18.05
C LEU A 31 4.59 -2.99 17.87
N VAL A 32 5.23 -2.79 16.72
CA VAL A 32 6.51 -3.42 16.37
C VAL A 32 7.74 -2.57 16.72
N ALA A 33 7.53 -1.37 17.27
CA ALA A 33 8.61 -0.56 17.81
C ALA A 33 9.43 -1.35 18.85
N PRO A 34 10.77 -1.19 18.84
CA PRO A 34 11.64 -1.88 19.79
C PRO A 34 11.23 -1.57 21.24
N PRO A 35 11.37 -2.53 22.17
CA PRO A 35 11.05 -2.31 23.56
C PRO A 35 11.96 -1.20 24.14
N PRO A 36 11.49 -0.43 25.14
CA PRO A 36 12.33 0.53 25.84
C PRO A 36 13.53 -0.19 26.46
N THR A 37 14.74 0.31 26.22
CA THR A 37 16.00 -0.29 26.71
C THR A 37 16.26 -0.07 28.20
N THR A 38 15.33 0.54 28.95
CA THR A 38 15.49 0.81 30.38
C THR A 38 14.22 0.48 31.16
N THR A 39 14.33 -0.47 32.08
CA THR A 39 13.51 -0.55 33.29
C THR A 39 13.70 0.75 34.08
N ILE A 40 12.60 1.36 34.50
CA ILE A 40 12.52 2.59 35.33
C ILE A 40 12.68 3.89 34.54
N THR A 41 11.55 4.50 34.14
CA THR A 41 11.17 5.86 34.55
C THR A 41 9.81 6.27 33.94
N THR A 42 9.02 6.95 34.75
CA THR A 42 7.64 7.39 34.59
C THR A 42 7.44 8.54 33.60
N THR A 43 8.30 8.68 32.58
CA THR A 43 8.19 9.75 31.58
C THR A 43 7.95 9.17 30.19
N LYS A 44 6.80 9.55 29.61
CA LYS A 44 6.24 9.17 28.30
C LYS A 44 7.14 9.55 27.10
N GLN A 45 8.38 9.07 27.03
CA GLN A 45 9.16 9.17 25.79
C GLN A 45 8.52 8.25 24.73
N PRO A 46 8.17 8.75 23.54
CA PRO A 46 7.39 7.98 22.58
C PRO A 46 8.27 6.90 21.94
N LYS A 47 7.76 5.65 21.95
CA LYS A 47 8.37 4.45 21.34
C LYS A 47 8.96 4.71 19.94
N ARG A 48 8.37 5.64 19.19
CA ARG A 48 8.74 6.03 17.82
C ARG A 48 10.13 6.65 17.67
N SER A 49 10.60 7.43 18.65
CA SER A 49 11.92 8.10 18.59
C SER A 49 13.13 7.15 18.63
N LYS A 50 12.91 5.89 19.05
CA LYS A 50 13.91 4.81 19.05
C LYS A 50 13.70 3.83 17.90
N HIS A 51 12.61 3.97 17.15
CA HIS A 51 12.26 3.09 16.06
C HIS A 51 12.98 3.56 14.80
N ILE A 52 13.98 2.79 14.36
CA ILE A 52 14.69 3.02 13.11
C ILE A 52 13.88 2.45 11.95
N LEU A 53 13.31 3.34 11.14
CA LEU A 53 12.59 3.02 9.91
C LEU A 53 13.54 3.15 8.72
N TYR A 54 13.37 2.29 7.72
CA TYR A 54 14.11 2.38 6.46
C TYR A 54 13.15 2.40 5.29
N ASP A 55 13.29 3.39 4.42
CA ASP A 55 12.64 3.46 3.12
C ASP A 55 13.71 3.54 2.02
N PRO A 56 13.99 2.43 1.30
CA PRO A 56 15.06 2.36 0.31
C PRO A 56 14.79 3.13 -0.99
N TYR A 57 13.54 3.50 -1.27
CA TYR A 57 13.18 4.07 -2.57
C TYR A 57 12.95 5.57 -2.44
N TYR A 58 13.98 6.34 -2.81
CA TYR A 58 13.94 7.79 -2.73
C TYR A 58 13.18 8.41 -3.92
N CYS A 59 12.20 9.27 -3.62
CA CYS A 59 11.53 10.14 -4.60
C CYS A 59 12.06 11.58 -4.48
N ASP A 60 11.47 12.43 -3.65
CA ASP A 60 11.94 13.79 -3.31
C ASP A 60 12.24 13.95 -1.81
N GLY A 61 12.14 12.86 -1.03
CA GLY A 61 12.44 12.87 0.41
C GLY A 61 11.26 13.24 1.30
N LYS A 62 10.06 13.44 0.74
CA LYS A 62 8.85 13.82 1.52
C LYS A 62 8.46 12.70 2.50
N ALA A 63 8.65 11.44 2.13
CA ALA A 63 8.42 10.27 2.99
C ALA A 63 9.04 10.43 4.40
N ALA A 64 10.33 10.77 4.47
CA ALA A 64 11.04 10.98 5.74
C ALA A 64 10.46 12.15 6.53
N THR A 65 10.16 13.26 5.84
CA THR A 65 9.54 14.44 6.46
C THR A 65 8.19 14.10 7.10
N LEU A 66 7.33 13.37 6.39
CA LEU A 66 6.02 12.95 6.90
C LEU A 66 6.16 12.02 8.10
N LEU A 67 7.02 11.01 8.03
CA LEU A 67 7.30 10.11 9.16
C LEU A 67 7.86 10.84 10.38
N HIS A 68 8.70 11.88 10.17
CA HIS A 68 9.16 12.77 11.24
C HIS A 68 8.00 13.50 11.92
N THR A 69 7.03 14.02 11.16
CA THR A 69 5.83 14.66 11.75
C THR A 69 4.99 13.69 12.59
N LEU A 70 5.06 12.39 12.30
CA LEU A 70 4.41 11.33 13.08
C LEU A 70 5.24 10.87 14.30
N GLY A 71 6.41 11.48 14.54
CA GLY A 71 7.24 11.25 15.73
C GLY A 71 8.33 10.18 15.57
N PHE A 72 8.55 9.67 14.37
CA PHE A 72 9.71 8.81 14.07
C PHE A 72 10.90 9.70 13.79
N THR A 73 11.88 9.77 14.69
CA THR A 73 13.05 10.66 14.49
C THR A 73 14.23 9.96 13.80
N ASN A 74 14.15 8.65 13.61
CA ASN A 74 15.20 7.85 12.99
C ASN A 74 14.67 7.20 11.70
N VAL A 75 14.56 8.00 10.63
CA VAL A 75 14.15 7.51 9.31
C VAL A 75 15.36 7.54 8.39
N GLN A 76 15.77 6.36 7.92
CA GLN A 76 16.82 6.19 6.93
C GLN A 76 16.18 6.22 5.55
N HIS A 77 16.41 7.29 4.80
CA HIS A 77 15.80 7.52 3.49
C HIS A 77 16.73 8.38 2.63
N GLU A 78 17.71 7.71 2.04
CA GLU A 78 18.79 8.34 1.29
C GLU A 78 18.63 8.07 -0.22
N LYS A 79 19.09 9.02 -1.03
CA LYS A 79 19.08 8.90 -2.50
C LYS A 79 20.18 7.95 -2.99
N CYS A 80 20.01 6.66 -2.73
CA CYS A 80 20.98 5.60 -3.04
C CYS A 80 20.32 4.43 -3.80
N ASP A 81 21.13 3.65 -4.54
CA ASP A 81 20.64 2.47 -5.23
C ASP A 81 20.44 1.33 -4.23
N PHE A 82 19.18 0.98 -3.98
CA PHE A 82 18.83 -0.07 -3.03
C PHE A 82 19.39 -1.44 -3.41
N TYR A 83 19.36 -1.81 -4.69
CA TYR A 83 19.82 -3.14 -5.12
C TYR A 83 21.33 -3.22 -5.15
N GLU A 84 22.01 -2.11 -5.41
CA GLU A 84 23.45 -2.02 -5.18
C GLU A 84 23.80 -2.20 -3.71
N ASN A 85 23.10 -1.52 -2.80
CA ASN A 85 23.30 -1.70 -1.37
C ASN A 85 23.08 -3.16 -0.93
N ILE A 86 22.06 -3.84 -1.47
CA ILE A 86 21.87 -5.28 -1.21
C ILE A 86 23.07 -6.10 -1.72
N ARG A 87 23.51 -5.87 -2.97
CA ARG A 87 24.64 -6.62 -3.56
C ARG A 87 25.94 -6.43 -2.78
N ASN A 88 26.16 -5.23 -2.24
CA ASN A 88 27.37 -4.90 -1.50
C ASN A 88 27.27 -5.22 0.00
N ASN A 89 26.10 -5.66 0.50
CA ASN A 89 25.79 -5.78 1.93
C ASN A 89 25.91 -4.47 2.71
N ASP A 90 25.61 -3.34 2.05
CA ASP A 90 25.68 -1.99 2.59
C ASP A 90 24.29 -1.46 3.03
N VAL A 91 23.27 -2.31 3.10
CA VAL A 91 21.96 -1.90 3.60
C VAL A 91 22.08 -1.51 5.08
N PRO A 92 21.70 -0.28 5.46
CA PRO A 92 21.86 0.17 6.84
C PRO A 92 20.99 -0.63 7.80
N PHE A 93 21.46 -0.79 9.04
CA PHE A 93 20.67 -1.43 10.08
C PHE A 93 19.37 -0.67 10.35
N HIS A 94 18.25 -1.38 10.42
CA HIS A 94 16.95 -0.84 10.75
C HIS A 94 16.05 -1.88 11.42
N HIS A 95 15.08 -1.42 12.22
CA HIS A 95 14.12 -2.32 12.85
C HIS A 95 12.98 -2.68 11.90
N THR A 96 12.61 -1.77 11.00
CA THR A 96 11.44 -1.95 10.14
C THR A 96 11.64 -1.31 8.78
N LEU A 97 11.38 -2.08 7.73
CA LEU A 97 11.28 -1.58 6.36
C LEU A 97 9.88 -0.98 6.16
N VAL A 98 9.78 0.28 5.74
CA VAL A 98 8.50 0.95 5.44
C VAL A 98 8.66 1.64 4.11
N THR A 99 7.93 1.20 3.09
CA THR A 99 8.14 1.75 1.75
C THR A 99 6.94 1.61 0.81
N ASN A 100 6.88 2.50 -0.17
CA ASN A 100 6.04 2.42 -1.36
C ASN A 100 6.97 2.15 -2.56
N PRO A 101 7.26 0.87 -2.88
CA PRO A 101 8.27 0.56 -3.89
C PRO A 101 7.81 1.02 -5.28
N PRO A 102 8.75 1.23 -6.22
CA PRO A 102 8.45 1.44 -7.63
C PRO A 102 7.58 0.29 -8.18
N TYR A 103 6.64 0.63 -9.08
CA TYR A 103 5.72 -0.33 -9.66
C TYR A 103 6.08 -0.72 -11.10
N SER A 104 7.07 -0.10 -11.73
CA SER A 104 7.66 -0.60 -12.97
C SER A 104 8.53 -1.85 -12.73
N GLY A 105 9.05 -2.41 -13.83
CA GLY A 105 10.03 -3.50 -13.83
C GLY A 105 9.72 -4.67 -12.88
N ASP A 106 10.79 -5.19 -12.27
CA ASP A 106 10.78 -6.28 -11.29
C ASP A 106 10.85 -5.77 -9.83
N HIS A 107 10.73 -4.45 -9.61
CA HIS A 107 10.92 -3.82 -8.29
C HIS A 107 10.02 -4.41 -7.20
N LYS A 108 8.76 -4.67 -7.51
CA LYS A 108 7.77 -5.26 -6.59
C LYS A 108 8.18 -6.67 -6.15
N GLU A 109 8.75 -7.46 -7.05
CA GLU A 109 9.17 -8.83 -6.76
C GLU A 109 10.42 -8.83 -5.89
N LYS A 110 11.46 -8.09 -6.29
CA LYS A 110 12.69 -7.93 -5.50
C LYS A 110 12.43 -7.34 -4.11
N CYS A 111 11.52 -6.36 -4.02
CA CYS A 111 11.16 -5.76 -2.73
C CYS A 111 10.45 -6.76 -1.80
N VAL A 112 9.54 -7.58 -2.35
CA VAL A 112 8.87 -8.64 -1.59
C VAL A 112 9.87 -9.70 -1.14
N GLU A 113 10.76 -10.15 -2.02
CA GLU A 113 11.80 -11.12 -1.69
C GLU A 113 12.68 -10.63 -0.54
N TYR A 114 13.22 -9.40 -0.66
CA TYR A 114 14.05 -8.80 0.37
C TYR A 114 13.30 -8.68 1.72
N ALA A 115 12.07 -8.15 1.69
CA ALA A 115 11.29 -7.92 2.88
C ALA A 115 10.93 -9.22 3.61
N VAL A 116 10.50 -10.23 2.86
CA VAL A 116 10.12 -11.54 3.44
C VAL A 116 11.35 -12.27 3.94
N LYS A 117 12.47 -12.25 3.21
CA LYS A 117 13.74 -12.82 3.68
C LYS A 117 14.17 -12.19 5.01
N GLY A 118 14.15 -10.86 5.11
CA GLY A 118 14.47 -10.15 6.36
C GLY A 118 13.53 -10.50 7.52
N LEU A 119 12.24 -10.69 7.25
CA LEU A 119 11.29 -11.16 8.26
C LEU A 119 11.63 -12.58 8.75
N ARG A 120 11.94 -13.50 7.84
CA ARG A 120 12.17 -14.92 8.12
C ARG A 120 13.51 -15.17 8.82
N GLU A 121 14.57 -14.52 8.33
CA GLU A 121 15.93 -14.77 8.79
C GLU A 121 16.31 -13.91 10.00
N GLU A 122 15.72 -12.72 10.14
CA GLU A 122 16.15 -11.75 11.15
C GLU A 122 15.02 -11.23 12.03
N GLY A 123 13.77 -11.62 11.76
CA GLY A 123 12.60 -11.06 12.45
C GLY A 123 12.33 -9.59 12.11
N ARG A 124 12.87 -9.10 11.00
CA ARG A 124 12.75 -7.69 10.58
C ARG A 124 11.35 -7.43 10.03
N CYS A 125 10.57 -6.60 10.72
CA CYS A 125 9.22 -6.27 10.28
C CYS A 125 9.26 -5.44 8.99
N PHE A 126 8.21 -5.54 8.18
CA PHE A 126 8.07 -4.74 6.96
C PHE A 126 6.65 -4.25 6.72
N PHE A 127 6.56 -3.14 5.99
CA PHE A 127 5.33 -2.50 5.53
C PHE A 127 5.55 -2.08 4.08
N LEU A 128 4.91 -2.78 3.15
CA LEU A 128 4.98 -2.49 1.72
C LEU A 128 3.65 -1.94 1.23
N LEU A 129 3.62 -0.69 0.77
CA LEU A 129 2.45 -0.11 0.13
C LEU A 129 2.44 -0.51 -1.34
N MET A 130 1.56 -1.43 -1.72
CA MET A 130 1.55 -1.99 -3.07
C MET A 130 0.14 -2.04 -3.65
N PRO A 131 -0.02 -2.19 -4.97
CA PRO A 131 -1.32 -2.41 -5.56
C PRO A 131 -1.95 -3.68 -4.99
N ASN A 132 -3.25 -3.64 -4.72
CA ASN A 132 -3.96 -4.74 -4.10
C ASN A 132 -3.87 -6.06 -4.89
N TYR A 133 -3.78 -6.02 -6.22
CA TYR A 133 -3.67 -7.20 -7.06
C TYR A 133 -2.39 -8.02 -6.81
N ILE A 134 -1.38 -7.44 -6.14
CA ILE A 134 -0.16 -8.15 -5.76
C ILE A 134 -0.47 -9.30 -4.80
N ALA A 135 -1.53 -9.19 -3.99
CA ALA A 135 -1.99 -10.29 -3.14
C ALA A 135 -2.37 -11.54 -3.95
N LEU A 136 -2.66 -11.43 -5.24
CA LEU A 136 -3.02 -12.55 -6.12
C LEU A 136 -1.84 -13.08 -6.94
N LYS A 137 -0.66 -12.46 -6.84
CA LYS A 137 0.50 -12.83 -7.67
C LYS A 137 1.21 -14.03 -7.10
N GLU A 138 1.61 -14.93 -8.00
CA GLU A 138 2.32 -16.16 -7.65
C GLU A 138 3.62 -15.88 -6.89
N TYR A 139 4.48 -14.97 -7.38
CA TYR A 139 5.72 -14.63 -6.70
C TYR A 139 5.47 -14.16 -5.25
N PHE A 140 4.39 -13.40 -5.01
CA PHE A 140 4.04 -12.97 -3.67
C PHE A 140 3.56 -14.14 -2.83
N ARG A 141 2.66 -14.97 -3.36
CA ARG A 141 2.11 -16.14 -2.66
C ARG A 141 3.20 -17.14 -2.29
N VAL A 142 4.12 -17.41 -3.20
CA VAL A 142 5.27 -18.30 -2.98
C VAL A 142 6.20 -17.72 -1.93
N ALA A 143 6.53 -16.43 -2.02
CA ALA A 143 7.44 -15.79 -1.06
C ALA A 143 6.91 -15.89 0.38
N ILE A 144 5.61 -15.66 0.59
CA ILE A 144 5.05 -15.60 1.94
C ILE A 144 4.56 -16.95 2.50
N ALA A 145 4.49 -18.00 1.68
CA ALA A 145 4.00 -19.31 2.12
C ALA A 145 4.82 -19.85 3.30
N ASP A 146 4.17 -20.52 4.23
CA ASP A 146 4.88 -21.27 5.27
C ASP A 146 5.46 -22.59 4.72
N GLU A 147 6.18 -23.33 5.57
CA GLU A 147 6.81 -24.61 5.20
C GLU A 147 5.81 -25.67 4.71
N GLU A 148 4.53 -25.54 5.08
CA GLU A 148 3.44 -26.44 4.70
C GLU A 148 2.67 -25.94 3.47
N GLY A 149 3.08 -24.82 2.87
CA GLY A 149 2.39 -24.18 1.75
C GLY A 149 1.06 -23.51 2.14
N LYS A 150 0.83 -23.28 3.44
CA LYS A 150 -0.38 -22.63 3.95
C LYS A 150 -0.19 -21.11 4.02
N GLU A 151 -1.31 -20.42 4.21
CA GLU A 151 -1.31 -18.97 4.35
C GLU A 151 -0.60 -18.55 5.65
N PRO A 152 0.38 -17.64 5.59
CA PRO A 152 1.18 -17.26 6.74
C PRO A 152 0.37 -16.57 7.84
N LYS A 153 0.73 -16.85 9.09
CA LYS A 153 0.15 -16.19 10.27
C LYS A 153 0.83 -14.88 10.63
N ASP A 154 1.95 -14.59 10.01
CA ASP A 154 2.80 -13.43 10.31
C ASP A 154 2.70 -12.30 9.29
N ILE A 155 1.89 -12.48 8.25
CA ILE A 155 1.52 -11.44 7.29
C ILE A 155 0.08 -10.99 7.56
N VAL A 156 -0.14 -9.68 7.55
CA VAL A 156 -1.47 -9.05 7.59
C VAL A 156 -1.55 -7.96 6.52
N TYR A 157 -2.76 -7.50 6.22
CA TYR A 157 -3.01 -6.45 5.25
C TYR A 157 -3.81 -5.32 5.89
N VAL A 158 -3.45 -4.08 5.60
CA VAL A 158 -4.23 -2.90 6.00
C VAL A 158 -4.89 -2.30 4.77
N ILE A 159 -6.21 -2.38 4.73
CA ILE A 159 -7.08 -1.80 3.70
C ILE A 159 -7.39 -0.37 4.14
N PRO A 160 -7.03 0.65 3.34
CA PRO A 160 -7.34 2.02 3.69
C PRO A 160 -8.85 2.28 3.59
N PRO A 161 -9.37 3.25 4.35
CA PRO A 161 -10.78 3.64 4.28
C PRO A 161 -11.17 4.29 2.94
N SER A 162 -10.20 4.83 2.20
CA SER A 162 -10.34 5.46 0.89
C SER A 162 -9.09 5.19 0.06
N SER A 163 -9.18 5.27 -1.27
CA SER A 163 -7.98 5.21 -2.11
C SER A 163 -7.02 6.34 -1.78
N TYR A 164 -5.72 6.04 -1.82
CA TYR A 164 -4.68 7.04 -1.66
C TYR A 164 -4.51 7.85 -2.95
N GLU A 165 -4.28 9.14 -2.79
CA GLU A 165 -3.86 10.05 -3.85
C GLU A 165 -2.35 10.26 -3.71
N TYR A 166 -1.63 10.23 -4.83
CA TYR A 166 -0.17 10.28 -4.84
C TYR A 166 0.30 11.52 -5.59
N ASP A 167 1.27 12.22 -5.02
CA ASP A 167 1.83 13.42 -5.64
C ASP A 167 3.02 13.05 -6.53
N HIS A 168 2.96 13.43 -7.80
CA HIS A 168 4.15 13.40 -8.66
C HIS A 168 4.95 14.70 -8.44
N PRO A 169 6.28 14.67 -8.21
CA PRO A 169 7.07 15.88 -7.95
C PRO A 169 6.96 16.97 -9.03
N GLU A 170 6.72 16.57 -10.27
CA GLU A 170 6.55 17.50 -11.40
C GLU A 170 5.07 17.87 -11.68
N GLY A 171 4.12 17.40 -10.87
CA GLY A 171 2.68 17.68 -11.06
C GLY A 171 2.05 17.01 -12.28
N THR A 172 2.74 16.03 -12.88
CA THR A 172 2.37 15.36 -14.14
C THR A 172 1.66 14.01 -13.95
N GLY A 173 1.24 13.70 -12.71
CA GLY A 173 0.51 12.47 -12.38
C GLY A 173 -0.95 12.48 -12.87
N HIS A 174 -1.55 11.30 -12.96
CA HIS A 174 -3.01 11.20 -13.07
C HIS A 174 -3.63 11.49 -11.70
N ASP A 175 -4.71 12.29 -11.66
CA ASP A 175 -5.43 12.63 -10.42
C ASP A 175 -5.85 11.39 -9.60
N ILE A 176 -6.10 10.26 -10.27
CA ILE A 176 -6.53 9.01 -9.64
C ILE A 176 -5.67 7.84 -10.13
N PRO A 177 -5.00 7.09 -9.23
CA PRO A 177 -4.25 5.91 -9.59
C PRO A 177 -5.15 4.85 -10.26
N PRO A 178 -4.67 4.13 -11.28
CA PRO A 178 -5.47 3.12 -11.98
C PRO A 178 -5.63 1.80 -11.19
N PHE A 179 -5.33 1.81 -9.89
CA PHE A 179 -5.36 0.68 -8.96
C PHE A 179 -5.64 1.19 -7.54
N ALA A 180 -6.15 0.32 -6.67
CA ALA A 180 -6.20 0.57 -5.24
C ALA A 180 -4.92 0.00 -4.59
N SER A 181 -4.33 0.75 -3.68
CA SER A 181 -3.16 0.31 -2.90
C SER A 181 -3.59 -0.10 -1.49
N ILE A 182 -2.93 -1.13 -0.96
CA ILE A 182 -3.08 -1.59 0.42
C ILE A 182 -1.70 -1.83 1.01
N TRP A 183 -1.60 -1.84 2.33
CA TRP A 183 -0.37 -2.22 2.99
C TRP A 183 -0.29 -3.73 3.16
N PHE A 184 0.87 -4.28 2.83
CA PHE A 184 1.28 -5.64 3.09
C PHE A 184 2.27 -5.60 4.26
N CYS A 185 1.89 -6.17 5.39
CA CYS A 185 2.61 -6.00 6.65
C CYS A 185 3.13 -7.34 7.15
N GLY A 186 4.44 -7.51 7.22
CA GLY A 186 5.09 -8.64 7.88
C GLY A 186 5.49 -8.26 9.30
N LEU A 187 4.87 -8.88 10.30
CA LEU A 187 4.99 -8.47 11.71
C LEU A 187 5.57 -9.58 12.62
N GLY A 188 5.58 -10.82 12.17
CA GLY A 188 5.79 -11.99 13.03
C GLY A 188 4.47 -12.44 13.69
N THR A 189 4.32 -13.74 13.93
CA THR A 189 3.06 -14.36 14.38
C THR A 189 2.47 -13.70 15.64
N ALA A 190 3.31 -13.46 16.66
CA ALA A 190 2.85 -12.90 17.92
C ALA A 190 2.36 -11.44 17.79
N ALA A 191 3.00 -10.65 16.92
CA ALA A 191 2.57 -9.28 16.66
C ALA A 191 1.32 -9.25 15.77
N SER A 192 1.21 -10.12 14.77
CA SER A 192 0.02 -10.23 13.92
C SER A 192 -1.25 -10.55 14.71
N GLU A 193 -1.18 -11.42 15.72
CA GLU A 193 -2.33 -11.69 16.61
C GLU A 193 -2.71 -10.47 17.46
N LYS A 194 -1.72 -9.74 18.01
CA LYS A 194 -1.98 -8.49 18.75
C LYS A 194 -2.56 -7.40 17.84
N ALA A 195 -2.11 -7.33 16.59
CA ALA A 195 -2.58 -6.37 15.60
C ALA A 195 -4.09 -6.52 15.34
N LYS A 196 -4.59 -7.77 15.20
CA LYS A 196 -6.02 -8.06 15.05
C LYS A 196 -6.83 -7.49 16.23
N VAL A 197 -6.36 -7.68 17.46
CA VAL A 197 -7.02 -7.15 18.67
C VAL A 197 -7.06 -5.62 18.67
N ILE A 198 -5.94 -4.98 18.31
CA ILE A 198 -5.83 -3.51 18.25
C ILE A 198 -6.82 -2.93 17.24
N PHE A 199 -6.84 -3.44 16.01
CA PHE A 199 -7.73 -2.93 14.97
C PHE A 199 -9.20 -3.20 15.27
N ASN A 200 -9.55 -4.35 15.86
CA ASN A 200 -10.91 -4.62 16.30
C ASN A 200 -11.37 -3.60 17.35
N ARG A 201 -10.51 -3.25 18.31
CA ARG A 201 -10.83 -2.24 19.33
C ARG A 201 -10.97 -0.84 18.73
N LEU A 202 -10.10 -0.44 17.81
CA LEU A 202 -10.18 0.85 17.11
C LEU A 202 -11.49 0.99 16.34
N ASN A 203 -11.88 -0.06 15.60
CA ASN A 203 -13.13 -0.08 14.84
C ASN A 203 -14.37 -0.03 15.74
N GLN A 204 -14.36 -0.74 16.88
CA GLN A 204 -15.47 -0.69 17.85
C GLN A 204 -15.60 0.68 18.54
N ASN A 205 -14.48 1.31 18.89
CA ASN A 205 -14.48 2.61 19.58
C ASN A 205 -14.99 3.73 18.67
N ASN A 206 -14.63 3.72 17.38
CA ASN A 206 -15.16 4.67 16.40
C ASN A 206 -16.68 4.53 16.26
N PHE A 207 -17.21 3.30 16.28
CA PHE A 207 -18.67 3.08 16.24
C PHE A 207 -19.40 3.63 17.48
N LYS A 208 -18.79 3.52 18.67
CA LYS A 208 -19.41 3.94 19.95
C LYS A 208 -19.37 5.44 20.19
N THR A 209 -18.29 6.10 19.80
CA THR A 209 -18.05 7.51 20.13
C THR A 209 -18.85 8.46 19.25
N GLY A 210 -19.44 7.99 18.14
CA GLY A 210 -20.08 8.86 17.15
C GLY A 210 -19.14 9.98 16.68
N ASN A 211 -17.84 9.82 16.90
CA ASN A 211 -16.87 10.86 16.66
C ASN A 211 -16.87 11.09 15.15
N ASP A 212 -17.19 12.32 14.78
CA ASP A 212 -17.24 12.84 13.43
C ASP A 212 -15.81 12.99 12.86
N THR A 213 -14.96 11.97 13.06
CA THR A 213 -13.71 11.87 12.32
C THR A 213 -14.10 11.72 10.86
N LYS A 214 -13.81 12.75 10.06
CA LYS A 214 -14.15 12.85 8.63
C LYS A 214 -13.71 11.65 7.78
N ARG A 215 -12.86 10.76 8.31
CA ARG A 215 -12.33 9.58 7.63
C ARG A 215 -12.66 8.31 8.44
N PRO A 216 -13.29 7.28 7.83
CA PRO A 216 -13.50 6.00 8.49
C PRO A 216 -12.15 5.35 8.87
N PRO A 217 -12.11 4.41 9.83
CA PRO A 217 -10.88 3.70 10.16
C PRO A 217 -10.46 2.74 9.05
N SER A 218 -9.15 2.57 8.88
CA SER A 218 -8.56 1.49 8.10
C SER A 218 -8.92 0.11 8.68
N VAL A 219 -9.02 -0.90 7.82
CA VAL A 219 -9.40 -2.27 8.20
C VAL A 219 -8.20 -3.20 8.09
N LEU A 220 -7.96 -3.99 9.13
CA LEU A 220 -6.97 -5.06 9.09
C LEU A 220 -7.63 -6.39 8.71
N VAL A 221 -7.00 -7.11 7.79
CA VAL A 221 -7.32 -8.50 7.44
C VAL A 221 -6.04 -9.34 7.43
N SER A 222 -6.17 -10.65 7.52
CA SER A 222 -5.03 -11.58 7.64
C SER A 222 -4.97 -12.63 6.52
N THR A 223 -6.03 -12.77 5.75
CA THR A 223 -6.10 -13.77 4.67
C THR A 223 -6.48 -13.16 3.33
N LEU A 224 -6.09 -13.82 2.26
CA LEU A 224 -6.52 -13.51 0.90
C LEU A 224 -8.04 -13.67 0.75
N GLU A 225 -8.63 -14.60 1.48
CA GLU A 225 -10.08 -14.80 1.46
C GLU A 225 -10.82 -13.62 2.10
N GLU A 226 -10.35 -13.10 3.24
CA GLU A 226 -10.88 -11.87 3.84
C GLU A 226 -10.71 -10.66 2.91
N LEU A 227 -9.59 -10.56 2.18
CA LEU A 227 -9.40 -9.53 1.15
C LEU A 227 -10.47 -9.62 0.04
N LYS A 228 -10.77 -10.83 -0.45
CA LYS A 228 -11.79 -11.06 -1.49
C LYS A 228 -13.19 -10.74 -0.97
N GLN A 229 -13.53 -11.20 0.23
CA GLN A 229 -14.83 -10.93 0.87
C GLN A 229 -15.10 -9.44 1.04
N ARG A 230 -14.05 -8.64 1.22
CA ARG A 230 -14.14 -7.17 1.31
C ARG A 230 -14.04 -6.45 -0.03
N ASN A 231 -13.98 -7.17 -1.16
CA ASN A 231 -13.69 -6.63 -2.49
C ASN A 231 -12.41 -5.77 -2.53
N ALA A 232 -11.47 -6.05 -1.63
CA ALA A 232 -10.21 -5.31 -1.51
C ALA A 232 -9.17 -5.78 -2.51
N VAL A 233 -9.42 -6.88 -3.23
CA VAL A 233 -8.62 -7.37 -4.35
C VAL A 233 -9.51 -7.60 -5.56
N PRO A 234 -8.98 -7.55 -6.80
CA PRO A 234 -9.80 -7.82 -7.98
C PRO A 234 -10.35 -9.24 -7.99
N ASN A 235 -11.67 -9.39 -8.00
CA ASN A 235 -12.35 -10.68 -8.13
C ASN A 235 -12.34 -11.22 -9.57
N GLN A 236 -11.90 -10.41 -10.55
CA GLN A 236 -11.83 -10.77 -11.96
C GLN A 236 -10.47 -10.43 -12.55
N LYS A 237 -10.01 -11.28 -13.49
CA LYS A 237 -8.77 -11.05 -14.23
C LYS A 237 -8.91 -9.75 -15.03
N ARG A 238 -8.16 -8.71 -14.63
CA ARG A 238 -8.17 -7.42 -15.32
C ARG A 238 -7.74 -7.62 -16.77
N LEU A 239 -8.59 -7.20 -17.71
CA LEU A 239 -8.26 -7.23 -19.14
C LEU A 239 -6.99 -6.43 -19.42
N ASN A 240 -6.18 -6.88 -20.37
CA ASN A 240 -4.95 -6.17 -20.75
C ASN A 240 -5.28 -4.80 -21.40
N PRO A 241 -4.33 -3.85 -21.49
CA PRO A 241 -4.61 -2.49 -21.97
C PRO A 241 -5.28 -2.44 -23.35
N ARG A 242 -4.88 -3.32 -24.28
CA ARG A 242 -5.48 -3.44 -25.61
C ARG A 242 -6.93 -3.93 -25.55
N GLN A 243 -7.20 -4.95 -24.73
CA GLN A 243 -8.55 -5.48 -24.51
C GLN A 243 -9.46 -4.44 -23.86
N ARG A 244 -8.97 -3.67 -22.88
CA ARG A 244 -9.71 -2.55 -22.27
C ARG A 244 -10.04 -1.46 -23.27
N ARG A 245 -9.07 -1.07 -24.12
CA ARG A 245 -9.30 -0.08 -25.19
C ARG A 245 -10.36 -0.57 -26.17
N LYS A 246 -10.30 -1.83 -26.59
CA LYS A 246 -11.29 -2.45 -27.49
C LYS A 246 -12.67 -2.54 -26.85
N GLN A 247 -12.76 -2.86 -25.56
CA GLN A 247 -14.03 -2.90 -24.84
C GLN A 247 -14.63 -1.50 -24.66
N LYS A 248 -13.81 -0.49 -24.33
CA LYS A 248 -14.25 0.91 -24.26
C LYS A 248 -14.79 1.40 -25.61
N GLN A 249 -14.12 1.06 -26.71
CA GLN A 249 -14.60 1.34 -28.07
C GLN A 249 -15.93 0.64 -28.38
N ARG A 250 -16.09 -0.63 -28.00
CA ARG A 250 -17.36 -1.37 -28.18
C ARG A 250 -18.52 -0.78 -27.39
N LEU A 251 -18.29 -0.41 -26.12
CA LEU A 251 -19.30 0.22 -25.27
C LEU A 251 -19.69 1.61 -25.79
N GLN A 252 -18.73 2.38 -26.28
CA GLN A 252 -19.02 3.67 -26.93
C GLN A 252 -19.85 3.49 -28.20
N GLN A 253 -19.54 2.48 -29.03
CA GLN A 253 -20.34 2.16 -30.23
C GLN A 253 -21.76 1.69 -29.87
N GLN A 254 -21.92 0.83 -28.86
CA GLN A 254 -23.23 0.38 -28.41
C GLN A 254 -24.08 1.52 -27.85
N ASN A 255 -23.51 2.39 -27.02
CA ASN A 255 -24.21 3.56 -26.50
C ASN A 255 -24.61 4.54 -27.61
N PHE A 256 -23.78 4.68 -28.65
CA PHE A 256 -24.09 5.53 -29.80
C PHE A 256 -25.24 4.94 -30.64
N SER A 257 -25.24 3.63 -30.89
CA SER A 257 -26.34 2.94 -31.59
C SER A 257 -27.65 2.99 -30.83
N SER A 258 -27.65 2.77 -29.51
CA SER A 258 -28.87 2.85 -28.69
C SER A 258 -29.45 4.27 -28.60
N SER A 259 -28.63 5.31 -28.78
CA SER A 259 -29.09 6.70 -28.82
C SER A 259 -29.76 7.10 -30.15
N MET A 260 -29.42 6.41 -31.25
CA MET A 260 -30.08 6.62 -32.55
C MET A 260 -31.44 5.92 -32.62
N ASP A 261 -31.60 4.76 -31.96
CA ASP A 261 -32.88 4.02 -31.98
C ASP A 261 -33.99 4.72 -31.18
N HIS A 262 -33.66 5.55 -30.18
CA HIS A 262 -34.65 6.34 -29.44
C HIS A 262 -35.17 7.58 -30.18
N ASN A 263 -34.50 8.02 -31.26
CA ASN A 263 -34.88 9.23 -31.99
C ASN A 263 -35.78 8.96 -33.21
N ASN A 264 -36.04 7.68 -33.55
CA ASN A 264 -36.91 7.29 -34.67
C ASN A 264 -38.34 6.89 -34.27
N GLY A 265 -38.71 7.02 -32.99
CA GLY A 265 -40.02 6.60 -32.46
C GLY A 265 -41.10 7.69 -32.34
N ALA A 266 -40.81 8.95 -32.66
CA ALA A 266 -41.71 10.08 -32.41
C ALA A 266 -42.12 10.83 -33.69
N ALA A 267 -42.81 10.15 -34.61
CA ALA A 267 -43.51 10.83 -35.71
C ALA A 267 -44.66 9.98 -36.28
N ALA A 268 -45.79 9.93 -35.57
CA ALA A 268 -47.08 9.57 -36.17
C ALA A 268 -48.24 10.04 -35.27
N TYR A 269 -48.66 11.29 -35.42
CA TYR A 269 -50.00 11.71 -35.00
C TYR A 269 -50.52 12.73 -36.02
N SER A 270 -51.38 12.27 -36.93
CA SER A 270 -52.16 13.12 -37.84
C SER A 270 -53.54 13.35 -37.21
N PRO A 271 -54.05 14.59 -37.12
CA PRO A 271 -55.41 14.84 -36.65
C PRO A 271 -56.42 14.70 -37.81
N PRO A 272 -57.65 14.24 -37.55
CA PRO A 272 -58.70 14.17 -38.56
C PRO A 272 -59.36 15.54 -38.78
N GLU A 273 -59.88 15.73 -39.99
CA GLU A 273 -60.58 16.91 -40.52
C GLU A 273 -61.90 17.24 -39.81
#